data_AF-A0A960DDM2-F1
#
_entry.id   AF-A0A960DDM2-F1
#
_cell.length_a   1.000
_cell.length_b   1.000
_cell.length_c   1.000
_cell.angle_alpha   90.00
_cell.angle_beta   90.00
_cell.angle_gamma   90.00
#
_symmetry.space_group_name_H-M   'P 1'
#
loop_
_entity.id
_entity.type
_entity.pdbx_description
1 polymer ?
#
loop_
_entity_poly.entity_id
_entity_poly.type
_entity_poly.pdbx_seq_one_letter_code
_entity_poly.pdbx_strand_id
1 'polypeptide(L)'
;MSKRLTIDPGGTAESEWMAHVRKTVAEAGAAGEVVDLITRSAALTPAAVADRLGVSRSTISRKIKNGEIAAIRVGAHHRITQKEFERYRDSLSPEPLFTYRDFAGIIAGGEDWHFAARQLREVVIRSWPISAGAQIDEVHQDPGLTGVPGWDAIIGGVASISGRGRVSDPAILEWCFHPDRYYTGDSIFDPFDVPEKYFWTDYLSTPVELRVRNVVYPRGNIEGV
;
A
#
# COMPACT_ATOMS: atom_id res chain seq x y z
N MET A 1 6.78 -31.06 22.82
CA MET A 1 7.61 -29.98 22.25
C MET A 1 6.66 -28.89 21.78
N SER A 2 6.89 -27.61 22.10
CA SER A 2 5.99 -26.53 21.66
C SER A 2 6.27 -26.21 20.17
N LYS A 3 5.24 -26.35 19.32
CA LYS A 3 5.31 -26.02 17.88
C LYS A 3 5.10 -24.51 17.73
N ARG A 4 6.09 -23.80 17.20
CA ARG A 4 6.04 -22.35 17.01
C ARG A 4 5.79 -21.99 15.54
N LEU A 5 4.63 -21.42 15.24
CA LEU A 5 4.33 -20.80 13.95
C LEU A 5 4.72 -19.32 13.99
N THR A 6 5.50 -18.85 13.02
CA THR A 6 5.83 -17.43 12.85
C THR A 6 5.29 -16.97 11.50
N ILE A 7 4.54 -15.88 11.50
CA ILE A 7 3.96 -15.27 10.31
C ILE A 7 4.39 -13.81 10.26
N ASP A 8 4.81 -13.37 9.08
CA ASP A 8 5.04 -11.96 8.77
C ASP A 8 3.99 -11.47 7.77
N PRO A 9 2.88 -10.88 8.24
CA PRO A 9 1.79 -10.42 7.37
C PRO A 9 2.23 -9.33 6.39
N GLY A 10 3.34 -8.63 6.66
CA GLY A 10 3.85 -7.58 5.78
C GLY A 10 4.67 -8.08 4.60
N GLY A 11 5.04 -9.37 4.59
CA GLY A 11 5.86 -9.99 3.55
C GLY A 11 5.16 -11.11 2.77
N THR A 12 3.94 -11.48 3.14
CA THR A 12 3.16 -12.54 2.49
C THR A 12 1.72 -12.09 2.21
N ALA A 13 1.11 -12.63 1.17
CA ALA A 13 -0.29 -12.34 0.85
C ALA A 13 -1.21 -12.80 2.00
N GLU A 14 -2.27 -12.03 2.26
CA GLU A 14 -3.18 -12.30 3.39
C GLU A 14 -3.75 -13.72 3.36
N SER A 15 -4.16 -14.15 2.17
CA SER A 15 -4.74 -15.46 1.90
C SER A 15 -3.80 -16.62 2.27
N GLU A 16 -2.51 -16.46 1.97
CA GLU A 16 -1.48 -17.48 2.20
C GLU A 16 -1.22 -17.68 3.68
N TRP A 17 -0.98 -16.59 4.41
CA TRP A 17 -0.66 -16.70 5.83
C TRP A 17 -1.89 -17.10 6.65
N MET A 18 -3.08 -16.62 6.28
CA MET A 18 -4.33 -17.04 6.92
C MET A 18 -4.68 -18.51 6.69
N ALA A 19 -4.38 -19.05 5.50
CA ALA A 19 -4.51 -20.49 5.25
C ALA A 19 -3.58 -21.30 6.17
N HIS A 20 -2.35 -20.82 6.37
CA HIS A 20 -1.39 -21.43 7.28
C HIS A 20 -1.83 -21.38 8.76
N VAL A 21 -2.37 -20.24 9.22
CA VAL A 21 -2.94 -20.13 10.58
C VAL A 21 -4.09 -21.11 10.75
N ARG A 22 -5.09 -21.06 9.86
CA ARG A 22 -6.30 -21.90 9.96
C ARG A 22 -5.95 -23.38 10.00
N LYS A 23 -5.07 -23.83 9.10
CA LYS A 23 -4.58 -25.21 9.08
C LYS A 23 -3.92 -25.59 10.40
N THR A 24 -3.01 -24.75 10.90
CA THR A 24 -2.26 -25.03 12.14
C THR A 24 -3.17 -25.10 13.36
N VAL A 25 -4.13 -24.18 13.48
CA VAL A 25 -5.10 -24.17 14.59
C VAL A 25 -6.05 -25.36 14.51
N ALA A 26 -6.50 -25.73 13.31
CA ALA A 26 -7.36 -26.90 13.12
C ALA A 26 -6.65 -28.23 13.47
N GLU A 27 -5.39 -28.38 13.06
CA GLU A 27 -4.56 -29.53 13.43
C GLU A 27 -4.35 -29.61 14.95
N ALA A 28 -4.02 -28.50 15.60
CA ALA A 28 -3.85 -28.43 17.05
C ALA A 28 -5.15 -28.77 17.80
N GLY A 29 -6.28 -28.25 17.32
CA GLY A 29 -7.60 -28.57 17.87
C GLY A 29 -7.96 -30.06 17.74
N ALA A 30 -7.69 -30.68 16.58
CA ALA A 30 -7.90 -32.12 16.38
C ALA A 30 -7.01 -32.99 17.27
N ALA A 31 -5.83 -32.50 17.66
CA ALA A 31 -4.91 -33.15 18.57
C ALA A 31 -5.20 -32.90 20.06
N GLY A 32 -6.20 -32.07 20.39
CA GLY A 32 -6.51 -31.68 21.77
C GLY A 32 -5.47 -30.75 22.40
N GLU A 33 -4.66 -30.08 21.58
CA GLU A 33 -3.64 -29.13 22.03
C GLU A 33 -4.26 -27.76 22.34
N VAL A 34 -3.65 -27.04 23.30
CA VAL A 34 -4.00 -25.65 23.61
C VAL A 34 -3.16 -24.72 22.73
N VAL A 35 -3.80 -23.75 22.08
CA VAL A 35 -3.16 -22.81 21.16
C VAL A 35 -3.02 -21.42 21.80
N ASP A 36 -1.79 -20.92 21.88
CA ASP A 36 -1.50 -19.55 22.27
C ASP A 36 -1.14 -18.69 21.04
N LEU A 37 -1.87 -17.60 20.83
CA LEU A 37 -1.60 -16.61 19.78
C LEU A 37 -0.88 -15.39 20.37
N ILE A 38 0.34 -15.15 19.92
CA ILE A 38 1.17 -14.02 20.38
C ILE A 38 1.45 -13.10 19.20
N THR A 39 1.02 -11.84 19.29
CA THR A 39 1.38 -10.79 18.34
C THR A 39 2.65 -10.07 18.80
N ARG A 40 3.49 -9.67 17.85
CA ARG A 40 4.69 -8.85 18.13
C ARG A 40 4.75 -7.73 17.11
N SER A 41 5.08 -6.52 17.56
CA SER A 41 5.33 -5.42 16.64
C SER A 41 6.54 -5.75 15.76
N ALA A 42 6.34 -5.77 14.44
CA ALA A 42 7.43 -5.86 13.51
C ALA A 42 8.36 -4.65 13.73
N ALA A 43 9.66 -4.92 13.84
CA ALA A 43 10.67 -3.90 14.05
C ALA A 43 11.67 -3.96 12.89
N LEU A 44 11.73 -2.88 12.13
CA LEU A 44 12.55 -2.72 10.95
C LEU A 44 14.01 -2.47 11.34
N THR A 45 14.93 -2.89 10.48
CA THR A 45 16.32 -2.47 10.60
C THR A 45 16.45 -1.02 10.12
N PRO A 46 17.46 -0.26 10.61
CA PRO A 46 17.75 1.06 10.07
C PRO A 46 18.04 1.07 8.57
N ALA A 47 18.54 -0.05 8.01
CA ALA A 47 18.73 -0.20 6.57
C ALA A 47 17.38 -0.29 5.84
N ALA A 48 16.48 -1.16 6.30
CA ALA A 48 15.14 -1.28 5.72
C ALA A 48 14.34 0.02 5.81
N VAL A 49 14.48 0.78 6.89
CA VAL A 49 13.85 2.12 7.00
C VAL A 49 14.46 3.10 6.00
N ALA A 50 15.78 3.05 5.80
CA ALA A 50 16.48 3.90 4.84
C ALA A 50 16.00 3.63 3.41
N ASP A 51 15.93 2.35 3.03
CA ASP A 51 15.42 1.91 1.74
C ASP A 51 13.96 2.33 1.53
N ARG A 52 13.12 2.23 2.57
CA ARG A 52 11.72 2.65 2.50
C ARG A 52 11.53 4.16 2.40
N LEU A 53 12.43 4.95 2.99
CA LEU A 53 12.38 6.42 2.94
C LEU A 53 13.18 7.02 1.76
N GLY A 54 13.86 6.20 0.97
CA GLY A 54 14.71 6.68 -0.13
C GLY A 54 15.93 7.50 0.33
N VAL A 55 16.45 7.25 1.53
CA VAL A 55 17.60 7.97 2.09
C VAL A 55 18.74 7.03 2.43
N SER A 56 19.94 7.58 2.67
CA SER A 56 21.06 6.75 3.11
C SER A 56 20.83 6.16 4.52
N ARG A 57 21.35 4.95 4.78
CA ARG A 57 21.39 4.35 6.13
C ARG A 57 22.08 5.26 7.15
N SER A 58 23.08 6.03 6.72
CA SER A 58 23.79 6.99 7.59
C SER A 58 22.87 8.12 8.07
N THR A 59 21.93 8.55 7.22
CA THR A 59 20.89 9.53 7.54
C THR A 59 19.99 8.99 8.65
N ILE A 60 19.48 7.76 8.51
CA ILE A 60 18.65 7.13 9.55
C ILE A 60 19.43 6.95 10.85
N SER A 61 20.68 6.52 10.77
CA SER A 61 21.53 6.34 11.97
C SER A 61 21.75 7.67 12.71
N ARG A 62 21.94 8.77 11.98
CA ARG A 62 22.05 10.12 12.53
C ARG A 62 20.75 10.56 13.21
N LYS A 63 19.61 10.30 12.56
CA LYS A 63 18.28 10.63 13.08
C LYS A 63 17.92 9.87 14.35
N ILE A 64 18.32 8.60 14.44
CA ILE A 64 18.23 7.83 15.70
C ILE A 64 19.09 8.49 16.77
N LYS A 65 20.35 8.83 16.46
CA LYS A 65 21.28 9.46 17.41
C LYS A 65 20.76 10.82 17.92
N ASN A 66 20.09 11.58 17.06
CA ASN A 66 19.51 12.88 17.37
C ASN A 66 18.18 12.78 18.15
N GLY A 67 17.64 11.57 18.35
CA GLY A 67 16.31 11.38 18.96
C GLY A 67 15.14 11.71 18.03
N GLU A 68 15.40 11.97 16.75
CA GLU A 68 14.36 12.25 15.75
C GLU A 68 13.56 10.99 15.38
N ILE A 69 14.21 9.81 15.43
CA ILE A 69 13.59 8.49 15.24
C ILE A 69 13.83 7.68 16.51
N ALA A 70 12.76 7.25 17.17
CA ALA A 70 12.86 6.33 18.30
C ALA A 70 13.31 4.94 17.80
N ALA A 71 14.26 4.35 18.51
CA ALA A 71 14.73 3.00 18.21
C ALA A 71 14.84 2.19 19.49
N ILE A 72 14.43 0.93 19.41
CA ILE A 72 14.66 -0.05 20.47
C ILE A 72 15.98 -0.79 20.20
N ARG A 73 16.66 -1.23 21.26
CA ARG A 73 17.83 -2.11 21.15
C ARG A 73 17.37 -3.56 21.20
N VAL A 74 17.73 -4.33 20.16
CA VAL A 74 17.58 -5.78 20.13
C VAL A 74 18.98 -6.37 19.99
N GLY A 75 19.53 -6.85 21.11
CA GLY A 75 20.94 -7.22 21.23
C GLY A 75 21.86 -6.02 20.93
N ALA A 76 22.82 -6.20 20.02
CA ALA A 76 23.78 -5.19 19.63
C ALA A 76 23.28 -4.20 18.55
N HIS A 77 22.02 -4.31 18.10
CA HIS A 77 21.52 -3.55 16.97
C HIS A 77 20.28 -2.71 17.30
N HIS A 78 20.17 -1.55 16.65
CA HIS A 78 18.94 -0.76 16.66
C HIS A 78 17.85 -1.43 15.80
N ARG A 79 16.61 -1.28 16.25
CA ARG A 79 15.40 -1.61 15.51
C ARG A 79 14.39 -0.48 15.67
N ILE A 80 13.67 -0.17 14.60
CA ILE A 80 12.65 0.88 14.57
C ILE A 80 11.31 0.16 14.49
N THR A 81 10.40 0.40 15.43
CA THR A 81 9.08 -0.24 15.36
C THR A 81 8.31 0.26 14.14
N GLN A 82 7.46 -0.58 13.56
CA GLN A 82 6.63 -0.19 12.42
C GLN A 82 5.84 1.12 12.70
N LYS A 83 5.23 1.23 13.88
CA LYS A 83 4.54 2.44 14.35
C LYS A 83 5.43 3.70 14.34
N GLU A 84 6.67 3.55 14.76
CA GLU A 84 7.60 4.68 14.82
C GLU A 84 8.12 5.08 13.43
N PHE A 85 8.31 4.10 12.55
CA PHE A 85 8.59 4.35 11.15
C PHE A 85 7.46 5.16 10.50
N GLU A 86 6.20 4.78 10.73
CA GLU A 86 5.01 5.50 10.23
C GLU A 86 4.96 6.92 10.80
N ARG A 87 5.06 7.09 12.12
CA ARG A 87 5.13 8.43 12.76
C ARG A 87 6.19 9.30 12.11
N TYR A 88 7.40 8.76 11.93
CA TYR A 88 8.50 9.52 11.38
C TYR A 88 8.28 9.88 9.92
N ARG A 89 7.83 8.93 9.09
CA ARG A 89 7.46 9.16 7.68
C ARG A 89 6.41 10.27 7.58
N ASP A 90 5.38 10.21 8.42
CA ASP A 90 4.27 11.17 8.38
C ASP A 90 4.73 12.57 8.84
N SER A 91 5.74 12.64 9.71
CA SER A 91 6.39 13.90 10.11
C SER A 91 7.30 14.53 9.04
N LEU A 92 7.71 13.76 8.03
CA LEU A 92 8.52 14.27 6.90
C LEU A 92 7.68 15.08 5.90
N SER A 93 6.35 15.06 6.02
CA SER A 93 5.47 15.91 5.22
C SER A 93 5.52 17.34 5.76
N PRO A 94 6.41 18.17 5.20
CA PRO A 94 5.91 19.21 4.32
C PRO A 94 6.63 19.23 2.96
N GLU A 95 5.83 19.49 1.92
CA GLU A 95 6.14 19.83 0.51
C GLU A 95 7.39 19.23 -0.19
N PRO A 96 7.20 18.64 -1.40
CA PRO A 96 5.94 18.60 -2.15
C PRO A 96 5.00 17.50 -1.66
N LEU A 97 3.70 17.79 -1.67
CA LEU A 97 2.66 16.76 -1.62
C LEU A 97 2.94 15.71 -2.70
N PHE A 98 2.76 14.43 -2.37
CA PHE A 98 2.85 13.38 -3.38
C PHE A 98 1.45 13.14 -3.98
N THR A 99 1.26 13.63 -5.20
CA THR A 99 -0.04 13.71 -5.88
C THR A 99 -0.24 12.56 -6.88
N TYR A 100 -1.47 12.41 -7.40
CA TYR A 100 -1.69 11.51 -8.55
C TYR A 100 -0.88 11.92 -9.78
N ARG A 101 -0.57 13.21 -9.95
CA ARG A 101 0.25 13.73 -11.05
C ARG A 101 1.70 13.26 -10.94
N ASP A 102 2.27 13.31 -9.74
CA ASP A 102 3.62 12.81 -9.50
C ASP A 102 3.68 11.30 -9.74
N PHE A 103 2.66 10.57 -9.28
CA PHE A 103 2.55 9.14 -9.55
C PHE A 103 2.43 8.83 -11.04
N ALA A 104 1.60 9.56 -11.80
CA ALA A 104 1.47 9.35 -13.23
C ALA A 104 2.81 9.57 -13.97
N GLY A 105 3.61 10.53 -13.51
CA GLY A 105 4.97 10.74 -14.01
C GLY A 105 5.91 9.54 -13.78
N ILE A 106 5.73 8.80 -12.68
CA ILE A 106 6.48 7.56 -12.41
C ILE A 106 6.08 6.45 -13.39
N ILE A 107 4.77 6.28 -13.64
CA ILE A 107 4.27 5.22 -14.53
C ILE A 107 4.77 5.39 -15.96
N ALA A 108 4.82 6.63 -16.45
CA ALA A 108 5.26 6.93 -17.81
C ALA A 108 6.70 6.47 -18.11
N GLY A 109 7.52 6.20 -17.08
CA GLY A 109 8.88 5.66 -17.21
C GLY A 109 8.98 4.14 -17.38
N GLY A 110 7.92 3.40 -17.04
CA GLY A 110 7.83 1.94 -17.17
C GLY A 110 8.73 1.13 -16.22
N GLU A 111 8.43 -0.17 -16.13
CA GLU A 111 9.29 -1.31 -15.74
C GLU A 111 8.96 -2.07 -14.43
N ASP A 112 8.39 -1.47 -13.37
CA ASP A 112 8.02 -2.23 -12.16
C ASP A 112 6.61 -1.89 -11.63
N TRP A 113 5.66 -2.80 -11.88
CA TRP A 113 4.27 -2.66 -11.45
C TRP A 113 4.04 -2.89 -9.95
N HIS A 114 4.91 -3.65 -9.28
CA HIS A 114 4.85 -3.80 -7.82
C HIS A 114 5.33 -2.53 -7.14
N PHE A 115 6.39 -1.91 -7.68
CA PHE A 115 6.82 -0.58 -7.25
C PHE A 115 5.73 0.45 -7.52
N ALA A 116 5.13 0.47 -8.71
CA ALA A 116 4.02 1.35 -9.03
C ALA A 116 2.85 1.20 -8.04
N ALA A 117 2.43 -0.03 -7.72
CA ALA A 117 1.37 -0.29 -6.76
C ALA A 117 1.70 0.29 -5.37
N ARG A 118 2.96 0.13 -4.95
CA ARG A 118 3.46 0.73 -3.70
C ARG A 118 3.45 2.25 -3.74
N GLN A 119 3.83 2.87 -4.85
CA GLN A 119 3.81 4.32 -4.99
C GLN A 119 2.36 4.85 -5.00
N LEU A 120 1.44 4.21 -5.72
CA LEU A 120 0.03 4.57 -5.68
C LEU A 120 -0.55 4.48 -4.27
N ARG A 121 -0.20 3.43 -3.52
CA ARG A 121 -0.56 3.29 -2.12
C ARG A 121 -0.01 4.44 -1.27
N GLU A 122 1.21 4.90 -1.53
CA GLU A 122 1.78 6.06 -0.84
C GLU A 122 1.02 7.35 -1.14
N VAL A 123 0.48 7.55 -2.36
CA VAL A 123 -0.42 8.69 -2.65
C VAL A 123 -1.63 8.65 -1.71
N VAL A 124 -2.30 7.49 -1.62
CA VAL A 124 -3.51 7.33 -0.78
C VAL A 124 -3.19 7.54 0.70
N ILE A 125 -2.18 6.84 1.22
CA ILE A 125 -1.79 6.91 2.65
C ILE A 125 -1.42 8.33 3.05
N ARG A 126 -0.62 9.03 2.23
CA ARG A 126 -0.18 10.41 2.53
C ARG A 126 -1.30 11.42 2.37
N SER A 127 -2.27 11.15 1.49
CA SER A 127 -3.43 12.02 1.35
C SER A 127 -4.33 11.94 2.58
N TRP A 128 -4.46 10.78 3.24
CA TRP A 128 -5.45 10.54 4.30
C TRP A 128 -5.39 11.51 5.49
N PRO A 129 -4.22 11.83 6.09
CA PRO A 129 -4.15 12.77 7.21
C PRO A 129 -4.34 14.23 6.82
N ILE A 130 -4.38 14.55 5.51
CA ILE A 130 -4.61 15.92 5.04
C ILE A 130 -6.05 16.32 5.36
N SER A 131 -6.19 17.45 6.07
CA SER A 131 -7.47 18.06 6.42
C SER A 131 -7.72 19.39 5.70
N ALA A 132 -6.69 20.00 5.11
CA ALA A 132 -6.82 21.23 4.34
C ALA A 132 -7.41 20.92 2.95
N GLY A 133 -8.62 21.41 2.67
CA GLY A 133 -9.33 21.16 1.41
C GLY A 133 -8.48 21.44 0.16
N ALA A 134 -7.79 22.58 0.12
CA ALA A 134 -6.93 22.93 -1.02
C ALA A 134 -5.81 21.90 -1.31
N GLN A 135 -5.23 21.30 -0.26
CA GLN A 135 -4.20 20.27 -0.43
C GLN A 135 -4.80 18.92 -0.86
N ILE A 136 -6.03 18.61 -0.41
CA ILE A 136 -6.76 17.44 -0.89
C ILE A 136 -7.09 17.63 -2.38
N ASP A 137 -7.55 18.82 -2.76
CA ASP A 137 -7.88 19.16 -4.15
C ASP A 137 -6.65 19.07 -5.05
N GLU A 138 -5.49 19.54 -4.57
CA GLU A 138 -4.21 19.45 -5.27
C GLU A 138 -3.80 17.99 -5.53
N VAL A 139 -3.91 17.12 -4.51
CA VAL A 139 -3.64 15.68 -4.67
C VAL A 139 -4.51 15.06 -5.75
N HIS A 140 -5.79 15.47 -5.85
CA HIS A 140 -6.81 14.89 -6.72
C HIS A 140 -7.01 15.61 -8.06
N GLN A 141 -6.19 16.60 -8.39
CA GLN A 141 -6.20 17.21 -9.72
C GLN A 141 -5.93 16.17 -10.81
N ASP A 142 -6.50 16.39 -12.01
CA ASP A 142 -6.28 15.50 -13.15
C ASP A 142 -4.77 15.33 -13.43
N PRO A 143 -4.24 14.10 -13.33
CA PRO A 143 -2.82 13.83 -13.56
C PRO A 143 -2.46 13.76 -15.04
N GLY A 144 -3.44 13.77 -15.96
CA GLY A 144 -3.26 13.38 -17.35
C GLY A 144 -3.15 11.86 -17.51
N LEU A 145 -2.84 11.41 -18.73
CA LEU A 145 -2.68 10.00 -19.05
C LEU A 145 -1.21 9.56 -18.91
N THR A 146 -1.02 8.35 -18.42
CA THR A 146 0.30 7.72 -18.22
C THR A 146 0.84 7.07 -19.50
N GLY A 147 -0.03 6.86 -20.50
CA GLY A 147 0.28 6.07 -21.69
C GLY A 147 0.15 4.56 -21.47
N VAL A 148 -0.24 4.11 -20.26
CA VAL A 148 -0.53 2.72 -19.94
C VAL A 148 -2.01 2.61 -19.53
N PRO A 149 -2.92 2.23 -20.46
CA PRO A 149 -4.37 2.33 -20.25
C PRO A 149 -4.89 1.61 -19.00
N GLY A 150 -4.29 0.47 -18.63
CA GLY A 150 -4.65 -0.24 -17.41
C GLY A 150 -4.33 0.54 -16.13
N TRP A 151 -3.21 1.28 -16.10
CA TRP A 151 -2.87 2.16 -14.99
C TRP A 151 -3.70 3.44 -15.00
N ASP A 152 -4.07 3.97 -16.17
CA ASP A 152 -4.99 5.11 -16.26
C ASP A 152 -6.36 4.76 -15.65
N ALA A 153 -6.84 3.54 -15.87
CA ALA A 153 -8.04 3.01 -15.24
C ALA A 153 -7.89 2.83 -13.72
N ILE A 154 -6.78 2.28 -13.25
CA ILE A 154 -6.49 2.14 -11.81
C ILE A 154 -6.45 3.52 -11.13
N ILE A 155 -5.74 4.49 -11.70
CA ILE A 155 -5.62 5.86 -11.17
C ILE A 155 -6.99 6.50 -11.02
N GLY A 156 -7.83 6.47 -12.06
CA GLY A 156 -9.18 7.02 -12.00
C GLY A 156 -10.06 6.34 -10.96
N GLY A 157 -9.96 5.01 -10.82
CA GLY A 157 -10.66 4.25 -9.79
C GLY A 157 -10.22 4.63 -8.38
N VAL A 158 -8.90 4.64 -8.11
CA VAL A 158 -8.35 4.91 -6.78
C VAL A 158 -8.56 6.37 -6.37
N ALA A 159 -8.38 7.33 -7.28
CA ALA A 159 -8.67 8.74 -7.02
C ALA A 159 -10.15 8.99 -6.70
N SER A 160 -11.07 8.32 -7.40
CA SER A 160 -12.50 8.37 -7.09
C SER A 160 -12.80 7.84 -5.68
N ILE A 161 -12.13 6.77 -5.25
CA ILE A 161 -12.29 6.21 -3.90
C ILE A 161 -11.71 7.16 -2.84
N SER A 162 -10.47 7.61 -3.02
CA SER A 162 -9.73 8.38 -2.01
C SER A 162 -10.20 9.83 -1.87
N GLY A 163 -10.82 10.39 -2.91
CA GLY A 163 -11.29 11.78 -2.95
C GLY A 163 -12.76 11.95 -2.58
N ARG A 164 -13.57 10.87 -2.64
CA ARG A 164 -15.01 10.93 -2.40
C ARG A 164 -15.33 11.50 -1.01
N GLY A 165 -16.06 12.60 -0.98
CA GLY A 165 -16.44 13.29 0.26
C GLY A 165 -15.28 14.01 0.96
N ARG A 166 -14.13 14.18 0.29
CA ARG A 166 -12.94 14.83 0.83
C ARG A 166 -12.49 16.06 0.03
N VAL A 167 -12.63 16.01 -1.30
CA VAL A 167 -12.40 17.18 -2.16
C VAL A 167 -13.40 18.29 -1.86
N SER A 168 -13.01 19.55 -2.07
CA SER A 168 -13.86 20.72 -1.81
C SER A 168 -15.02 20.84 -2.80
N ASP A 169 -14.80 20.40 -4.04
CA ASP A 169 -15.79 20.36 -5.12
C ASP A 169 -15.79 18.96 -5.79
N PRO A 170 -16.93 18.26 -5.84
CA PRO A 170 -17.04 17.00 -6.57
C PRO A 170 -16.59 17.06 -8.05
N ALA A 171 -16.67 18.23 -8.69
CA ALA A 171 -16.23 18.43 -10.07
C ALA A 171 -14.74 18.11 -10.27
N ILE A 172 -13.92 18.23 -9.22
CA ILE A 172 -12.49 17.86 -9.24
C ILE A 172 -12.28 16.40 -9.61
N LEU A 173 -13.25 15.52 -9.34
CA LEU A 173 -13.17 14.09 -9.63
C LEU A 173 -13.83 13.70 -10.96
N GLU A 174 -14.37 14.64 -11.75
CA GLU A 174 -15.06 14.31 -13.01
C GLU A 174 -14.13 13.57 -14.00
N TRP A 175 -12.86 13.95 -14.03
CA TRP A 175 -11.85 13.29 -14.86
C TRP A 175 -11.73 11.79 -14.57
N CYS A 176 -12.02 11.35 -13.34
CA CYS A 176 -11.96 9.93 -12.97
C CYS A 176 -12.95 9.07 -13.80
N PHE A 177 -13.99 9.69 -14.37
CA PHE A 177 -15.07 9.03 -15.08
C PHE A 177 -15.00 9.22 -16.60
N HIS A 178 -13.94 9.86 -17.11
CA HIS A 178 -13.72 9.96 -18.55
C HIS A 178 -13.53 8.58 -19.18
N PRO A 179 -13.91 8.38 -20.47
CA PRO A 179 -13.80 7.07 -21.13
C PRO A 179 -12.38 6.49 -21.17
N ASP A 180 -11.36 7.35 -21.18
CA ASP A 180 -9.93 6.98 -21.12
C ASP A 180 -9.48 6.49 -19.73
N ARG A 181 -10.34 6.59 -18.70
CA ARG A 181 -10.17 6.00 -17.37
C ARG A 181 -10.87 4.64 -17.21
N TYR A 182 -11.25 4.02 -18.32
CA TYR A 182 -11.79 2.66 -18.36
C TYR A 182 -10.93 1.82 -19.29
N TYR A 183 -10.44 0.67 -18.80
CA TYR A 183 -9.64 -0.22 -19.63
C TYR A 183 -10.54 -0.98 -20.60
N THR A 184 -10.30 -0.79 -21.91
CA THR A 184 -11.13 -1.33 -22.99
C THR A 184 -10.50 -2.52 -23.71
N GLY A 185 -9.42 -3.10 -23.16
CA GLY A 185 -8.79 -4.30 -23.72
C GLY A 185 -9.70 -5.54 -23.67
N ASP A 186 -9.39 -6.52 -24.51
CA ASP A 186 -10.17 -7.76 -24.65
C ASP A 186 -10.16 -8.65 -23.39
N SER A 187 -9.17 -8.46 -22.51
CA SER A 187 -9.07 -9.13 -21.21
C SER A 187 -9.14 -8.11 -20.07
N ILE A 188 -9.37 -8.59 -18.85
CA ILE A 188 -9.21 -7.76 -17.65
C ILE A 188 -7.71 -7.38 -17.51
N PHE A 189 -7.43 -6.13 -17.15
CA PHE A 189 -6.06 -5.69 -16.86
C PHE A 189 -5.64 -6.19 -15.47
N ASP A 190 -4.50 -6.88 -15.43
CA ASP A 190 -3.90 -7.41 -14.20
C ASP A 190 -2.41 -7.03 -14.15
N PRO A 191 -2.03 -6.03 -13.33
CA PRO A 191 -0.65 -5.59 -13.21
C PRO A 191 0.22 -6.51 -12.34
N PHE A 192 -0.28 -7.66 -11.88
CA PHE A 192 0.47 -8.59 -11.04
C PHE A 192 0.57 -10.00 -11.61
N ASP A 193 0.01 -10.22 -12.80
CA ASP A 193 -0.08 -11.54 -13.45
C ASP A 193 -0.59 -12.62 -12.48
N VAL A 194 -1.71 -12.33 -11.80
CA VAL A 194 -2.30 -13.18 -10.77
C VAL A 194 -2.58 -14.57 -11.37
N PRO A 195 -2.09 -15.65 -10.73
CA PRO A 195 -2.36 -17.00 -11.20
C PRO A 195 -3.87 -17.29 -11.27
N GLU A 196 -4.31 -18.01 -12.31
CA GLU A 196 -5.71 -18.31 -12.59
C GLU A 196 -6.49 -18.84 -11.36
N LYS A 197 -5.84 -19.68 -10.55
CA LYS A 197 -6.41 -20.23 -9.30
C LYS A 197 -6.79 -19.18 -8.24
N TYR A 198 -6.19 -17.99 -8.29
CA TYR A 198 -6.44 -16.88 -7.35
C TYR A 198 -7.20 -15.72 -7.98
N PHE A 199 -7.32 -15.70 -9.31
CA PHE A 199 -7.94 -14.62 -10.07
C PHE A 199 -9.29 -14.19 -9.49
N TRP A 200 -10.22 -15.13 -9.28
CA TRP A 200 -11.55 -14.80 -8.75
C TRP A 200 -11.52 -14.26 -7.32
N THR A 201 -10.56 -14.71 -6.51
CA THR A 201 -10.40 -14.20 -5.14
C THR A 201 -9.93 -12.74 -5.16
N ASP A 202 -8.95 -12.44 -6.00
CA ASP A 202 -8.37 -11.10 -6.13
C ASP A 202 -9.35 -10.14 -6.83
N TYR A 203 -10.08 -10.63 -7.82
CA TYR A 203 -11.16 -9.90 -8.47
C TYR A 203 -12.28 -9.56 -7.48
N LEU A 204 -12.75 -10.51 -6.67
CA LEU A 204 -13.78 -10.24 -5.66
C LEU A 204 -13.30 -9.29 -4.56
N SER A 205 -12.01 -9.31 -4.25
CA SER A 205 -11.35 -8.38 -3.31
C SER A 205 -11.08 -7.01 -3.93
N THR A 206 -11.24 -6.85 -5.25
CA THR A 206 -11.06 -5.58 -5.95
C THR A 206 -12.29 -4.68 -5.72
N PRO A 207 -12.10 -3.41 -5.27
CA PRO A 207 -13.20 -2.46 -5.11
C PRO A 207 -14.08 -2.34 -6.35
N VAL A 208 -15.37 -2.05 -6.16
CA VAL A 208 -16.32 -1.98 -7.29
C VAL A 208 -15.93 -0.91 -8.30
N GLU A 209 -15.41 0.22 -7.84
CA GLU A 209 -14.89 1.31 -8.69
C GLU A 209 -13.77 0.84 -9.62
N LEU A 210 -12.99 -0.17 -9.24
CA LEU A 210 -11.93 -0.71 -10.08
C LEU A 210 -12.46 -1.83 -10.98
N ARG A 211 -13.34 -2.70 -10.47
CA ARG A 211 -13.96 -3.76 -11.29
C ARG A 211 -14.74 -3.20 -12.48
N VAL A 212 -15.51 -2.12 -12.30
CA VAL A 212 -16.24 -1.47 -13.41
C VAL A 212 -15.32 -0.87 -14.47
N ARG A 213 -14.03 -0.70 -14.17
CA ARG A 213 -12.99 -0.21 -15.07
C ARG A 213 -12.20 -1.35 -15.73
N ASN A 214 -12.67 -2.59 -15.59
CA ASN A 214 -12.07 -3.79 -16.20
C ASN A 214 -10.63 -4.06 -15.72
N VAL A 215 -10.35 -3.82 -14.43
CA VAL A 215 -9.04 -4.10 -13.81
C VAL A 215 -9.17 -5.00 -12.58
N VAL A 216 -8.15 -5.80 -12.30
CA VAL A 216 -7.96 -6.54 -11.04
C VAL A 216 -6.91 -5.80 -10.22
N TYR A 217 -7.33 -5.27 -9.07
CA TYR A 217 -6.46 -4.55 -8.16
C TYR A 217 -7.03 -4.67 -6.73
N PRO A 218 -6.65 -5.73 -5.99
CA PRO A 218 -7.20 -6.04 -4.68
C PRO A 218 -7.07 -4.87 -3.70
N ARG A 219 -8.08 -4.71 -2.83
CA ARG A 219 -8.15 -3.64 -1.81
C ARG A 219 -6.89 -3.54 -0.94
N GLY A 220 -6.22 -4.65 -0.64
CA GLY A 220 -4.97 -4.66 0.13
C GLY A 220 -3.82 -3.85 -0.51
N ASN A 221 -3.89 -3.62 -1.83
CA ASN A 221 -2.92 -2.77 -2.55
C ASN A 221 -3.26 -1.26 -2.46
N ILE A 222 -4.35 -0.91 -1.80
CA ILE A 222 -4.84 0.48 -1.63
C ILE A 222 -4.88 0.86 -0.14
N GLU A 223 -5.28 -0.07 0.73
CA GLU A 223 -5.44 0.17 2.17
C GLU A 223 -4.12 -0.05 2.93
N GLY A 224 -3.86 0.81 3.92
CA GLY A 224 -2.64 0.78 4.75
C GLY A 224 -2.73 -0.27 5.86
N VAL A 225 -2.03 -1.39 5.65
CA VAL A 225 -1.78 -2.57 6.51
C VAL A 225 -3.02 -3.22 7.12
#